data_AF-A0A7C3QWH4-F1
#
_entry.id   AF-A0A7C3QWH4-F1
#
_cell.length_a   1.000
_cell.length_b   1.000
_cell.length_c   1.000
_cell.angle_alpha   90.00
_cell.angle_beta   90.00
_cell.angle_gamma   90.00
#
_symmetry.space_group_name_H-M   'P 1'
#
loop_
_entity.id
_entity.type
_entity.pdbx_description
1 polymer ?
#
loop_
_entity_poly.entity_id
_entity_poly.type
_entity_poly.pdbx_seq_one_letter_code
_entity_poly.pdbx_strand_id
1 'polypeptide(L)' 'MSNRFPKRAIHLDFHTMPGVYDVGSDFEPEEFAETLNKAGVDYITVFARCNLGFAYYPTKIGIVHPGLKR' A
#
# COMPACT_ATOMS: atom_id res chain seq x y z
N MET A 1 11.66 26.90 13.08
CA MET A 1 11.07 25.60 12.69
C MET A 1 12.17 24.56 12.73
N SER A 2 12.08 23.56 13.61
CA SER A 2 13.14 22.54 13.70
C SER A 2 13.13 21.68 12.43
N ASN A 3 14.21 21.71 11.66
CA ASN A 3 14.41 20.80 10.55
C ASN A 3 14.68 19.40 11.15
N ARG A 4 13.63 18.61 11.38
CA ARG A 4 13.70 17.23 11.90
C ARG A 4 14.29 16.34 10.81
N PHE A 5 15.61 16.34 10.72
CA PHE A 5 16.39 15.37 9.98
C PHE A 5 17.03 14.41 11.00
N PRO A 6 16.97 13.08 10.79
CA PRO A 6 16.41 12.39 9.63
C PRO A 6 14.88 12.22 9.70
N LYS A 7 14.23 12.20 8.52
CA LYS A 7 12.83 11.79 8.38
C LYS A 7 12.70 10.27 8.55
N ARG A 8 11.65 9.80 9.21
CA ARG A 8 11.29 8.39 9.34
C ARG A 8 10.43 7.97 8.14
N ALA A 9 11.04 7.19 7.25
CA ALA A 9 10.44 6.73 6.00
C ALA A 9 10.03 5.26 6.07
N ILE A 10 8.92 4.90 5.43
CA ILE A 10 8.55 3.50 5.17
C ILE A 10 8.44 3.27 3.67
N HIS A 11 8.99 2.15 3.22
CA HIS A 11 8.72 1.60 1.90
C HIS A 11 7.95 0.29 2.09
N LEU A 12 6.65 0.31 1.80
CA LEU A 12 5.78 -0.85 1.94
C LEU A 12 5.59 -1.49 0.58
N ASP A 13 6.26 -2.63 0.40
CA ASP A 13 6.18 -3.46 -0.79
C ASP A 13 5.37 -4.73 -0.48
N PHE A 14 4.46 -5.10 -1.38
CA PHE A 14 3.63 -6.29 -1.25
C PHE A 14 3.37 -6.95 -2.61
N HIS A 15 3.50 -8.27 -2.60
CA HIS A 15 3.34 -9.14 -3.77
C HIS A 15 2.34 -10.23 -3.45
N THR A 16 1.16 -10.12 -4.01
CA THR A 16 0.08 -11.07 -3.77
C THR A 16 0.00 -12.03 -4.95
N MET A 17 -0.01 -13.33 -4.65
CA MET A 17 -0.12 -14.36 -5.68
C MET A 17 -1.54 -14.39 -6.25
N PRO A 18 -1.73 -14.71 -7.55
CA PRO A 18 -3.06 -14.74 -8.19
C PRO A 18 -4.09 -15.67 -7.52
N GLY A 19 -3.62 -16.64 -6.73
CA GLY A 19 -4.47 -17.57 -5.97
C GLY A 19 -5.05 -16.99 -4.68
N VAL A 20 -4.75 -15.73 -4.34
CA VAL A 20 -5.40 -15.03 -3.23
C VAL A 20 -6.59 -14.26 -3.78
N TYR A 21 -7.78 -14.56 -3.27
CA TYR A 21 -9.05 -14.16 -3.89
C TYR A 21 -9.79 -13.04 -3.16
N ASP A 22 -9.20 -12.48 -2.12
CA ASP A 22 -9.79 -11.54 -1.16
C ASP A 22 -8.82 -10.40 -0.81
N VAL A 23 -7.95 -10.02 -1.76
CA VAL A 23 -6.97 -8.95 -1.54
C VAL A 23 -7.66 -7.64 -1.17
N GLY A 24 -7.31 -7.13 0.00
CA GLY A 24 -7.86 -5.89 0.55
C GLY A 24 -9.29 -5.99 1.08
N SER A 25 -9.87 -7.19 1.24
CA SER A 25 -11.24 -7.36 1.76
C SER A 25 -11.43 -6.72 3.13
N ASP A 26 -10.40 -6.83 3.97
CA ASP A 26 -10.39 -6.40 5.38
C ASP A 26 -9.49 -5.17 5.56
N PHE A 27 -9.14 -4.47 4.47
CA PHE A 27 -8.31 -3.29 4.55
C PHE A 27 -9.12 -2.08 5.03
N GLU A 28 -8.79 -1.61 6.23
CA GLU A 28 -9.40 -0.43 6.85
C GLU A 28 -8.43 0.79 6.74
N PRO A 29 -8.71 1.75 5.84
CA PRO A 29 -7.76 2.81 5.52
C PRO A 29 -7.51 3.77 6.69
N GLU A 30 -8.50 3.99 7.55
CA GLU A 30 -8.38 4.82 8.75
C GLU A 30 -7.42 4.21 9.77
N GLU A 31 -7.52 2.90 10.02
CA GLU A 31 -6.62 2.19 10.95
C GLU A 31 -5.18 2.21 10.41
N PHE A 32 -5.01 1.99 9.11
CA PHE A 32 -3.72 2.06 8.45
C PHE A 32 -3.06 3.43 8.62
N ALA A 33 -3.79 4.51 8.32
CA ALA A 33 -3.30 5.87 8.45
C ALA A 33 -3.00 6.24 9.92
N GLU A 34 -3.87 5.85 10.85
CA GLU A 34 -3.70 6.14 12.28
C GLU A 34 -2.46 5.41 12.83
N THR A 35 -2.23 4.17 12.43
CA THR A 35 -1.06 3.38 12.82
C THR A 35 0.25 4.07 12.40
N LEU A 36 0.33 4.54 11.14
CA LEU A 36 1.51 5.26 10.65
C LEU A 36 1.75 6.56 11.40
N ASN A 37 0.69 7.31 11.69
CA ASN A 37 0.76 8.56 12.43
C ASN A 37 1.21 8.34 13.88
N LYS A 38 0.62 7.37 14.60
CA LYS A 38 1.02 6.99 15.97
C LYS A 38 2.48 6.51 16.03
N ALA A 39 2.97 5.85 14.98
CA ALA A 39 4.36 5.41 14.86
C ALA A 39 5.35 6.54 14.48
N GLY A 40 4.89 7.78 14.28
CA GLY A 40 5.73 8.92 13.92
C GLY A 40 6.39 8.79 12.55
N VAL A 41 5.71 8.16 11.59
CA VAL A 41 6.19 8.02 10.21
C VAL A 41 5.98 9.34 9.47
N ASP A 42 7.04 9.88 8.87
CA ASP A 42 6.99 11.15 8.14
C ASP A 42 6.49 10.99 6.71
N TYR A 43 6.80 9.86 6.06
CA TYR A 43 6.26 9.51 4.75
C TYR A 43 6.32 8.00 4.49
N ILE A 44 5.42 7.55 3.63
CA ILE A 44 5.33 6.16 3.18
C ILE A 44 5.24 6.10 1.65
N THR A 45 5.95 5.13 1.06
CA THR A 45 5.78 4.73 -0.34
C THR A 45 5.06 3.39 -0.37
N VAL A 46 4.02 3.29 -1.18
CA VAL A 46 3.18 2.10 -1.34
C VAL A 46 3.12 1.72 -2.82
N PHE A 47 3.13 0.43 -3.15
CA PHE A 47 3.13 -0.02 -4.53
C PHE A 47 1.77 0.09 -5.21
N ALA A 48 1.76 0.79 -6.34
CA ALA A 48 0.64 0.79 -7.27
C ALA A 48 0.60 -0.51 -8.09
N ARG A 49 1.77 -1.10 -8.39
CA ARG A 49 1.93 -2.32 -9.20
C ARG A 49 3.07 -3.19 -8.65
N CYS A 50 2.86 -4.51 -8.53
CA CYS A 50 3.89 -5.45 -8.05
C CYS A 50 4.81 -5.98 -9.17
N ASN A 51 5.83 -6.76 -8.78
CA ASN A 51 6.77 -7.41 -9.69
C ASN A 51 6.11 -8.42 -10.65
N LEU A 52 4.99 -9.03 -10.24
CA LEU A 52 4.16 -9.91 -11.10
C LEU A 52 3.36 -9.11 -12.15
N GLY A 53 3.35 -7.78 -12.04
CA GLY A 53 2.73 -6.89 -13.00
C GLY A 53 1.28 -6.50 -12.67
N PHE A 54 0.70 -6.98 -11.56
CA PHE A 54 -0.65 -6.62 -11.14
C PHE A 54 -0.70 -5.24 -10.49
N ALA A 55 -1.74 -4.47 -10.83
CA ALA A 55 -2.11 -3.22 -10.20
C ALA A 55 -3.09 -3.46 -9.03
N TYR A 56 -2.91 -2.71 -7.94
CA TYR A 56 -3.78 -2.75 -6.75
C TYR A 56 -4.70 -1.54 -6.64
N TYR A 57 -5.18 -1.07 -7.79
CA TYR A 57 -6.12 0.04 -7.90
C TYR A 57 -6.88 -0.09 -9.24
N PRO A 58 -8.13 0.40 -9.34
CA PRO A 58 -8.87 0.40 -10.59
C PRO A 58 -8.12 1.17 -11.70
N THR A 59 -7.85 0.51 -12.82
CA THR A 59 -7.10 1.10 -13.94
C THR A 59 -7.51 0.53 -15.29
N LYS A 60 -7.27 1.30 -16.36
CA LYS A 60 -7.47 0.88 -17.77
C LYS A 60 -6.17 0.56 -18.50
N ILE A 61 -5.02 0.92 -17.92
CA ILE A 61 -3.69 0.80 -18.54
C ILE A 61 -2.86 -0.36 -17.97
N GLY A 62 -3.27 -0.92 -16.83
CA GLY A 62 -2.59 -2.03 -16.16
C GLY A 62 -3.53 -3.22 -15.95
N ILE A 63 -2.96 -4.35 -15.54
CA ILE A 63 -3.71 -5.55 -15.20
C ILE A 63 -4.07 -5.47 -13.72
N VAL A 64 -5.34 -5.28 -13.37
CA VAL A 64 -5.77 -5.28 -11.97
C VAL A 64 -5.58 -6.67 -11.36
N HIS A 65 -5.13 -6.76 -10.10
CA HIS A 65 -5.02 -8.04 -9.40
C HIS A 65 -6.40 -8.73 -9.37
N PRO A 66 -6.51 -10.01 -9.81
CA PRO A 66 -7.80 -10.66 -10.00
C PRO A 66 -8.61 -10.83 -8.71
N GLY A 67 -7.93 -10.93 -7.57
CA GLY A 67 -8.53 -11.03 -6.25
C GLY A 67 -8.78 -9.70 -5.54
N LEU A 68 -8.55 -8.54 -6.17
CA LEU A 68 -8.74 -7.23 -5.51
C LEU A 68 -10.24 -6.96 -5.25
N LYS A 69 -10.60 -6.65 -4.00
CA LYS A 69 -12.00 -6.46 -3.59
C LYS A 69 -12.45 -5.01 -3.40
N ARG A 70 -11.51 -4.08 -3.19
CA ARG A 70 -11.78 -2.66 -2.92
C ARG A 70 -10.95 -1.77 -3.84
#